data_AF-A0A7K0FYQ1-F1
#
_entry.id   AF-A0A7K0FYQ1-F1
#
_cell.length_a   1.000
_cell.length_b   1.000
_cell.length_c   1.000
_cell.angle_alpha   90.00
_cell.angle_beta   90.00
_cell.angle_gamma   90.00
#
_symmetry.space_group_name_H-M   'P 1'
#
loop_
_entity.id
_entity.type
_entity.pdbx_description
1 polymer ?
#
loop_
_entity_poly.entity_id
_entity_poly.type
_entity_poly.pdbx_seq_one_letter_code
_entity_poly.pdbx_strand_id
1 'polypeptide(L)'
;MSVTEIQLFQILKLKLGEKEAEQLVSFVKEEVKNEFDNKREILATKEDLANSKADIIKWMFIFWIGQIAVTFGFILMFIKK
;
A
#
# COMPACT_ATOMS: atom_id res chain seq x y z
N MET A 1 16.77 -3.22 18.89
CA MET A 1 17.86 -2.24 18.75
C MET A 1 18.31 -2.30 17.29
N SER A 2 17.89 -1.33 16.48
CA SER A 2 18.38 -1.16 15.11
C SER A 2 19.86 -0.78 15.16
N VAL A 3 20.72 -1.51 14.45
CA VAL A 3 22.12 -1.11 14.29
C VAL A 3 22.10 0.24 13.58
N THR A 4 22.50 1.30 14.28
CA THR A 4 22.54 2.65 13.71
C THR A 4 23.62 2.70 12.64
N GLU A 5 23.45 3.47 11.56
CA GLU A 5 24.45 3.60 10.45
C GLU A 5 25.88 3.79 10.97
N ILE A 6 26.02 4.53 12.07
CA ILE A 6 27.27 4.80 12.77
C ILE A 6 27.91 3.52 13.35
N GLN A 7 27.13 2.61 13.90
CA GLN A 7 27.62 1.34 14.46
C GLN A 7 28.10 0.39 13.34
N LEU A 8 27.37 0.33 12.23
CA LEU A 8 27.77 -0.45 11.07
C LEU A 8 29.09 0.09 10.49
N PHE A 9 29.19 1.42 10.32
CA PHE A 9 30.42 2.07 9.88
C PHE A 9 31.62 1.78 10.79
N GLN A 10 31.44 1.90 12.11
CA GLN A 10 32.51 1.65 13.08
C GLN A 10 33.03 0.21 13.01
N ILE A 11 32.15 -0.77 12.89
CA ILE A 11 32.53 -2.19 12.77
C ILE A 11 33.29 -2.44 11.46
N LEU A 12 32.83 -1.84 10.35
CA LEU A 12 33.45 -2.02 9.04
C LEU A 12 34.80 -1.29 8.95
N LYS A 13 34.91 -0.08 9.51
CA LYS A 13 36.16 0.71 9.54
C LYS A 13 37.31 -0.05 10.19
N LEU A 14 37.02 -0.79 11.26
CA LEU A 14 38.01 -1.60 11.99
C LEU A 14 38.58 -2.78 11.17
N LYS A 15 37.87 -3.24 10.12
CA LYS A 15 38.27 -4.40 9.32
C LYS A 15 38.67 -4.07 7.89
N LEU A 16 38.14 -3.00 7.31
CA LEU A 16 38.21 -2.73 5.88
C LEU A 16 38.93 -1.42 5.53
N GLY A 17 39.13 -0.52 6.50
CA GLY A 17 39.56 0.85 6.23
C GLY A 17 38.37 1.81 6.11
N GLU A 18 38.68 3.10 6.12
CA GLU A 18 37.66 4.17 6.21
C GLU A 18 36.86 4.32 4.92
N LYS A 19 37.51 4.27 3.75
CA LYS A 19 36.86 4.45 2.45
C LYS A 19 35.93 3.28 2.10
N GLU A 20 36.41 2.07 2.32
CA GLU A 20 35.70 0.83 2.01
C GLU A 20 34.49 0.65 2.93
N ALA A 21 34.63 1.03 4.20
CA ALA A 21 33.51 1.05 5.15
C ALA A 21 32.43 2.06 4.75
N GLU A 22 32.82 3.26 4.32
CA GLU A 22 31.89 4.30 3.88
C GLU A 22 31.10 3.87 2.63
N GLN A 23 31.79 3.29 1.65
CA GLN A 23 31.15 2.75 0.44
C GLN A 23 30.14 1.65 0.75
N LEU A 24 30.50 0.69 1.61
CA LEU A 24 29.58 -0.39 1.98
C LEU A 24 28.38 0.09 2.80
N VAL A 25 28.57 1.05 3.70
CA VAL A 25 27.46 1.65 4.46
C VAL A 25 26.51 2.39 3.53
N SER A 26 27.05 3.15 2.57
CA SER A 26 26.23 3.85 1.57
C SER A 26 25.46 2.85 0.70
N PHE A 27 26.12 1.81 0.22
CA PHE A 27 25.48 0.76 -0.59
C PHE A 27 24.37 0.04 0.17
N VAL A 28 24.64 -0.40 1.40
CA VAL A 28 23.63 -1.06 2.25
C VAL A 28 22.46 -0.12 2.55
N LYS A 29 22.72 1.17 2.80
CA LYS A 29 21.67 2.16 3.02
C LYS A 29 20.78 2.32 1.79
N GLU A 30 21.38 2.39 0.61
CA GLU A 30 20.66 2.51 -0.65
C GLU A 30 19.84 1.25 -0.95
N GLU A 31 20.40 0.06 -0.81
CA GLU A 31 19.69 -1.21 -0.99
C GLU A 31 18.55 -1.39 0.00
N VAL A 32 18.76 -1.08 1.29
CA VAL A 32 17.69 -1.14 2.31
C VAL A 32 16.56 -0.16 1.99
N LYS A 33 16.90 1.04 1.52
CA LYS A 33 15.90 2.02 1.09
C LYS A 33 15.12 1.52 -0.13
N ASN A 34 15.81 0.99 -1.15
CA ASN A 34 15.18 0.45 -2.35
C ASN A 34 14.27 -0.75 -2.04
N GLU A 35 14.71 -1.68 -1.19
CA GLU A 35 13.89 -2.80 -0.71
C GLU A 35 12.67 -2.33 0.09
N PHE A 36 12.82 -1.28 0.90
CA PHE A 36 11.71 -0.71 1.67
C PHE A 36 10.70 0.02 0.78
N ASP A 37 11.17 0.77 -0.20
CA ASP A 37 10.32 1.46 -1.17
C ASP A 37 9.59 0.45 -2.08
N ASN A 38 10.28 -0.59 -2.57
CA ASN A 38 9.66 -1.71 -3.30
C ASN A 38 8.59 -2.44 -2.46
N LYS A 39 8.86 -2.69 -1.17
CA LYS A 39 7.86 -3.30 -0.28
C LYS A 39 6.70 -2.36 -0.01
N ARG A 40 6.92 -1.04 0.06
CA ARG A 40 5.83 -0.06 0.18
C ARG A 40 4.89 -0.06 -1.02
N GLU A 41 5.38 -0.28 -2.23
CA GLU A 41 4.53 -0.43 -3.41
C GLU A 41 3.65 -1.70 -3.36
N ILE A 42 4.13 -2.77 -2.71
CA ILE A 42 3.37 -4.03 -2.54
C ILE A 42 2.36 -3.93 -1.38
N LEU A 43 2.63 -3.08 -0.39
CA LEU A 43 1.74 -2.88 0.75
C LEU A 43 0.63 -1.90 0.34
N ALA A 44 -0.58 -2.43 0.13
CA ALA A 44 -1.79 -1.62 -0.06
C ALA A 44 -1.83 -0.52 1.02
N THR A 45 -1.67 0.73 0.61
CA THR A 45 -1.60 1.84 1.54
C THR A 45 -2.97 2.04 2.17
N LYS A 46 -3.01 2.73 3.32
CA LYS A 46 -4.29 3.10 3.94
C LYS A 46 -5.17 3.89 2.97
N GLU A 47 -4.54 4.63 2.05
CA GLU A 47 -5.19 5.38 0.98
C GLU A 47 -5.81 4.46 -0.08
N ASP A 48 -5.09 3.44 -0.55
CA ASP A 48 -5.62 2.46 -1.52
C ASP A 48 -6.84 1.72 -0.97
N LEU A 49 -6.78 1.34 0.31
CA LEU A 49 -7.90 0.69 0.98
C LEU A 49 -9.10 1.65 1.15
N ALA A 50 -8.85 2.93 1.44
CA ALA A 50 -9.89 3.94 1.54
C ALA A 50 -10.55 4.21 0.18
N ASN A 51 -9.75 4.30 -0.88
CA ASN A 51 -10.23 4.47 -2.26
C ASN A 51 -11.08 3.26 -2.70
N SER A 52 -10.60 2.04 -2.45
CA SER A 52 -11.36 0.82 -2.76
C SER A 52 -12.70 0.77 -2.02
N LYS A 53 -12.72 1.13 -0.71
CA LYS A 53 -13.97 1.24 0.06
C LYS A 53 -14.91 2.29 -0.50
N ALA A 54 -14.39 3.46 -0.88
CA ALA A 54 -15.19 4.53 -1.46
C ALA A 54 -15.85 4.11 -2.78
N ASP A 55 -15.12 3.39 -3.64
CA ASP A 55 -15.66 2.90 -4.91
C ASP A 55 -16.71 1.81 -4.72
N ILE A 56 -16.51 0.90 -3.76
CA ILE A 56 -17.54 -0.09 -3.38
C ILE A 56 -18.81 0.62 -2.92
N ILE A 57 -18.69 1.64 -2.07
CA ILE A 57 -19.84 2.41 -1.58
C ILE A 57 -20.57 3.10 -2.74
N LYS A 58 -19.85 3.73 -3.68
CA LYS A 58 -20.47 4.34 -4.88
C LYS A 58 -21.24 3.31 -5.70
N TRP A 59 -20.66 2.13 -5.93
CA TRP A 59 -21.31 1.04 -6.67
C TRP A 59 -22.58 0.52 -5.99
N MET A 60 -22.62 0.49 -4.66
CA MET A 60 -23.82 0.10 -3.91
C MET A 60 -25.01 1.03 -4.18
N PHE A 61 -24.80 2.33 -4.39
CA PHE A 61 -25.88 3.27 -4.72
C PHE A 61 -26.49 3.00 -6.11
N ILE A 62 -25.65 2.77 -7.12
CA ILE A 62 -26.10 2.42 -8.48
C ILE A 62 -26.88 1.11 -8.44
N PHE A 63 -26.34 0.12 -7.73
CA PHE A 63 -27.01 -1.17 -7.53
C PHE A 63 -28.37 -0.99 -6.86
N TRP A 64 -28.46 -0.23 -5.77
CA TRP A 64 -29.73 0.00 -5.07
C TRP A 64 -30.77 0.75 -5.89
N ILE A 65 -30.38 1.75 -6.69
CA ILE A 65 -31.31 2.41 -7.62
C ILE A 65 -31.86 1.39 -8.64
N GLY A 66 -31.00 0.52 -9.16
CA GLY A 66 -31.42 -0.57 -10.04
C GLY A 66 -32.40 -1.54 -9.36
N GLN A 67 -32.11 -1.95 -8.11
CA GLN A 67 -33.00 -2.82 -7.34
C GLN A 67 -34.37 -2.18 -7.09
N ILE A 68 -34.39 -0.87 -6.76
CA ILE A 68 -35.64 -0.11 -6.60
C ILE A 68 -36.43 -0.14 -7.91
N ALA A 69 -35.81 0.23 -9.03
CA ALA A 69 -36.48 0.26 -10.34
C ALA A 69 -37.08 -1.10 -10.73
N VAL A 70 -36.34 -2.18 -10.52
CA VAL A 70 -36.79 -3.56 -10.80
C VAL A 70 -37.95 -3.93 -9.87
N THR A 71 -37.84 -3.65 -8.57
CA THR A 71 -38.88 -3.97 -7.58
C THR A 71 -40.18 -3.21 -7.88
N PHE A 72 -40.07 -1.91 -8.21
CA PHE A 72 -41.22 -1.12 -8.65
C PHE A 72 -41.83 -1.65 -9.94
N GLY A 73 -41.00 -2.08 -10.90
CA GLY A 73 -41.46 -2.73 -12.13
C GLY A 73 -42.27 -3.99 -11.85
N PHE A 74 -41.78 -4.86 -10.96
CA PHE A 74 -42.51 -6.05 -10.53
C PHE A 74 -43.83 -5.71 -9.85
N ILE A 75 -43.83 -4.79 -8.88
CA ILE A 75 -45.06 -4.37 -8.16
C ILE A 75 -46.10 -3.84 -9.15
N LEU A 76 -45.71 -2.96 -10.09
CA LEU A 76 -46.61 -2.43 -11.10
C LEU A 76 -47.17 -3.52 -12.03
N MET A 77 -46.35 -4.52 -12.40
CA MET A 77 -46.79 -5.66 -13.20
C MET A 77 -47.84 -6.50 -12.48
N PHE A 78 -47.69 -6.71 -11.17
CA PHE A 78 -48.67 -7.45 -10.36
C PHE A 78 -49.95 -6.65 -10.06
N ILE A 79 -49.88 -5.31 -9.97
CA ILE A 79 -51.07 -4.45 -9.79
C ILE A 79 -51.85 -4.25 -11.10
N LYS A 80 -51.18 -4.24 -12.25
CA LYS A 80 -51.82 -4.10 -13.58
C LYS A 80 -52.39 -5.41 -14.15
N LYS A 81 -52.33 -6.49 -13.38
CA LYS A 81 -52.87 -7.81 -13.75
C LYS A 81 -54.20 -8.04 -13.04
#